data_AF-W9R5C4-F1
#
_entry.id   AF-W9R5C4-F1
#
_cell.length_a   1.000
_cell.length_b   1.000
_cell.length_c   1.000
_cell.angle_alpha   90.00
_cell.angle_beta   90.00
_cell.angle_gamma   90.00
#
_symmetry.space_group_name_H-M   'P 1'
#
loop_
_entity.id
_entity.type
_entity.pdbx_description
1 polymer ?
#
loop_
_entity_poly.entity_id
_entity_poly.type
_entity_poly.pdbx_seq_one_letter_code
_entity_poly.pdbx_strand_id
1 'polypeptide(L)'
;MGTKNMMEFGEDEFLACCGSTRFAQEMAKASPFSSLEEAIVAARDIWFNIVDVNGWLQAFSAHPQIGSSPSSSSHSTSAQWSKGEQSTALATATSSSLQELDEWNARYKEKFGFIFLICASGRSTDEILAELKKRYPNRPIVEFEIAAGEQMKVTELRLAKLFSTKTNDSSTGNPYPEAVSKKAEEDRMSIIGGHLTAASESSIRKTYQSPTQTRPPITTHVLDVSRGSPGVGIEVQLEVWKGPQPRPLFGDPDTGGWIIQGSSVTDNDGRSGQLMSIVDAVDPGIYRISFNTGKYCPGGFFPYVSIVFEIRESQKLEHFHVPLLLSPFSFTTYRGS
;
A
#
# COMPACT_ATOMS: atom_id res chain seq x y z
N MET A 1 15.83 32.44 13.23
CA MET A 1 15.48 31.01 13.18
C MET A 1 14.29 30.83 14.12
N GLY A 2 13.08 30.73 13.59
CA GLY A 2 11.89 30.52 14.41
C GLY A 2 11.92 29.12 15.00
N THR A 3 11.77 29.00 16.31
CA THR A 3 11.49 27.73 16.99
C THR A 3 10.21 27.15 16.39
N LYS A 4 10.32 26.05 15.64
CA LYS A 4 9.15 25.28 15.25
C LYS A 4 8.50 24.78 16.54
N ASN A 5 7.24 25.14 16.79
CA ASN A 5 6.47 24.55 17.87
C ASN A 5 6.32 23.06 17.56
N MET A 6 7.07 22.23 18.26
CA MET A 6 6.98 20.79 18.15
C MET A 6 5.91 20.28 19.13
N MET A 7 5.02 19.42 18.65
CA MET A 7 4.00 18.76 19.46
C MET A 7 4.46 17.35 19.80
N GLU A 8 4.69 17.10 21.07
CA GLU A 8 5.09 15.81 21.61
C GLU A 8 3.84 15.06 22.07
N PHE A 9 3.73 13.76 21.75
CA PHE A 9 2.64 12.90 22.21
C PHE A 9 3.20 11.57 22.71
N GLY A 10 2.57 11.01 23.74
CA GLY A 10 2.97 9.74 24.36
C GLY A 10 2.38 8.51 23.66
N GLU A 11 2.93 7.34 24.01
CA GLU A 11 2.45 6.04 23.52
C GLU A 11 0.94 5.84 23.81
N ASP A 12 0.46 6.20 25.00
CA ASP A 12 -0.95 6.05 25.38
C ASP A 12 -1.90 6.86 24.49
N GLU A 13 -1.49 8.05 24.05
CA GLU A 13 -2.28 8.91 23.15
C GLU A 13 -2.39 8.27 21.76
N PHE A 14 -1.30 7.71 21.25
CA PHE A 14 -1.30 6.98 19.96
C PHE A 14 -2.03 5.64 20.05
N LEU A 15 -1.92 4.94 21.19
CA LEU A 15 -2.66 3.71 21.45
C LEU A 15 -4.17 3.97 21.44
N ALA A 16 -4.63 5.08 22.03
CA ALA A 16 -6.04 5.48 21.97
C ALA A 16 -6.51 5.77 20.53
N CYS A 17 -5.62 6.24 19.65
CA CYS A 17 -5.95 6.49 18.24
C CYS A 17 -6.12 5.17 17.46
N CYS A 18 -5.16 4.25 17.54
CA CYS A 18 -5.10 3.09 16.65
C CYS A 18 -5.54 1.76 17.31
N GLY A 19 -5.22 1.56 18.59
CA GLY A 19 -5.42 0.30 19.31
C GLY A 19 -4.30 -0.74 19.12
N SER A 20 -3.27 -0.44 18.32
CA SER A 20 -2.06 -1.27 18.18
C SER A 20 -0.92 -0.74 19.04
N THR A 21 -0.37 -1.58 19.91
CA THR A 21 0.80 -1.28 20.74
C THR A 21 2.03 -1.03 19.87
N ARG A 22 2.23 -1.85 18.83
CA ARG A 22 3.36 -1.69 17.91
C ARG A 22 3.30 -0.34 17.19
N PHE A 23 2.13 0.04 16.67
CA PHE A 23 1.92 1.35 16.06
C PHE A 23 2.21 2.49 17.04
N ALA A 24 1.67 2.41 18.25
CA ALA A 24 1.83 3.45 19.27
C ALA A 24 3.30 3.68 19.67
N GLN A 25 4.06 2.60 19.83
CA GLN A 25 5.50 2.66 20.13
C GLN A 25 6.30 3.32 19.03
N GLU A 26 6.05 2.96 17.77
CA GLU A 26 6.78 3.52 16.64
C GLU A 26 6.39 4.99 16.39
N MET A 27 5.11 5.36 16.60
CA MET A 27 4.67 6.76 16.57
C MET A 27 5.30 7.60 17.68
N ALA A 28 5.42 7.06 18.90
CA ALA A 28 6.07 7.74 20.02
C ALA A 28 7.56 7.98 19.74
N LYS A 29 8.25 7.03 19.09
CA LYS A 29 9.65 7.19 18.63
C LYS A 29 9.81 8.24 17.53
N ALA A 30 8.82 8.38 16.66
CA ALA A 30 8.80 9.37 15.58
C ALA A 30 8.39 10.77 16.07
N SER A 31 7.77 10.87 17.25
CA SER A 31 7.46 12.12 17.95
C SER A 31 8.75 12.82 18.42
N PRO A 32 8.79 14.16 18.53
CA PRO A 32 7.70 15.12 18.33
C PRO A 32 7.50 15.55 16.87
N PHE A 33 6.27 15.92 16.52
CA PHE A 33 5.87 16.33 15.18
C PHE A 33 5.67 17.84 15.08
N SER A 34 6.00 18.43 13.92
CA SER A 34 5.81 19.87 13.68
C SER A 34 4.42 20.24 13.17
N SER A 35 3.67 19.28 12.62
CA SER A 35 2.26 19.46 12.22
C SER A 35 1.48 18.14 12.20
N LEU A 36 0.15 18.25 12.06
CA LEU A 36 -0.72 17.09 11.88
C LEU A 36 -0.39 16.33 10.59
N GLU A 37 -0.05 17.04 9.51
CA GLU A 37 0.30 16.45 8.22
C GLU A 37 1.55 15.58 8.34
N GLU A 38 2.58 16.04 9.05
CA GLU A 38 3.79 15.26 9.31
C GLU A 38 3.48 13.99 10.11
N ALA A 39 2.64 14.11 11.14
CA ALA A 39 2.20 12.97 11.93
C ALA A 39 1.37 11.96 11.12
N ILE A 40 0.52 12.42 10.19
CA ILE A 40 -0.25 11.54 9.29
C ILE A 40 0.66 10.82 8.31
N VAL A 41 1.67 11.50 7.76
CA VAL A 41 2.66 10.87 6.86
C VAL A 41 3.43 9.78 7.60
N ALA A 42 3.94 10.08 8.79
CA ALA A 42 4.62 9.09 9.64
C ALA A 42 3.70 7.93 10.02
N ALA A 43 2.45 8.22 10.40
CA ALA A 43 1.47 7.20 10.75
C ALA A 43 1.18 6.24 9.61
N ARG A 44 1.01 6.74 8.37
CA ARG A 44 0.80 5.88 7.19
C ARG A 44 1.99 4.97 6.92
N ASP A 45 3.19 5.53 6.95
CA ASP A 45 4.42 4.76 6.72
C ASP A 45 4.59 3.67 7.79
N ILE A 46 4.46 4.04 9.06
CA ILE A 46 4.53 3.09 10.18
C ILE A 46 3.46 2.00 10.03
N TRP A 47 2.21 2.38 9.77
CA TRP A 47 1.09 1.45 9.70
C TRP A 47 1.23 0.41 8.59
N PHE A 48 1.66 0.84 7.39
CA PHE A 48 1.71 -0.06 6.23
C PHE A 48 3.07 -0.73 6.02
N ASN A 49 4.17 -0.16 6.53
CA ASN A 49 5.52 -0.65 6.27
C ASN A 49 6.24 -1.19 7.52
N ILE A 50 5.82 -0.85 8.74
CA ILE A 50 6.51 -1.23 9.99
C ILE A 50 5.66 -2.12 10.91
N VAL A 51 4.35 -1.88 10.96
CA VAL A 51 3.41 -2.68 11.76
C VAL A 51 3.11 -3.99 11.03
N ASP A 52 3.27 -5.10 11.73
CA ASP A 52 3.03 -6.43 11.19
C ASP A 52 1.55 -6.84 11.30
N VAL A 53 1.24 -8.03 10.77
CA VAL A 53 -0.11 -8.63 10.79
C VAL A 53 -0.68 -8.72 12.22
N ASN A 54 0.16 -9.01 13.22
CA ASN A 54 -0.27 -9.07 14.62
C ASN A 54 -0.68 -7.70 15.13
N GLY A 55 0.08 -6.66 14.80
CA GLY A 55 -0.25 -5.27 15.12
C GLY A 55 -1.56 -4.82 14.46
N TRP A 56 -1.84 -5.25 13.22
CA TRP A 56 -3.13 -4.98 12.57
C TRP A 56 -4.29 -5.69 13.27
N LEU A 57 -4.16 -6.98 13.56
CA LEU A 57 -5.19 -7.75 14.27
C LEU A 57 -5.47 -7.20 15.67
N GLN A 58 -4.43 -6.73 16.37
CA GLN A 58 -4.58 -6.05 17.65
C GLN A 58 -5.45 -4.79 17.51
N ALA A 59 -5.13 -3.91 16.55
CA ALA A 59 -5.94 -2.72 16.28
C ALA A 59 -7.39 -3.08 15.93
N PHE A 60 -7.61 -4.09 15.10
CA PHE A 60 -8.96 -4.53 14.71
C PHE A 60 -9.77 -4.98 15.93
N SER A 61 -9.14 -5.72 16.85
CA SER A 61 -9.78 -6.20 18.08
C SER A 61 -10.12 -5.08 19.08
N ALA A 62 -9.46 -3.92 18.97
CA ALA A 62 -9.68 -2.77 19.84
C ALA A 62 -10.95 -1.96 19.48
N HIS A 63 -11.57 -2.22 18.33
CA HIS A 63 -12.80 -1.54 17.93
C HIS A 63 -14.06 -2.27 18.38
N PRO A 64 -15.09 -1.54 18.85
CA PRO A 64 -16.39 -2.14 19.05
C PRO A 64 -17.01 -2.52 17.69
N GLN A 65 -17.76 -3.61 17.68
CA GLN A 65 -18.52 -4.03 16.49
C GLN A 65 -19.54 -2.94 16.09
N ILE A 66 -19.64 -2.67 14.80
CA ILE A 66 -20.59 -1.67 14.28
C ILE A 66 -22.02 -2.09 14.57
N GLY A 67 -22.82 -1.17 15.12
CA GLY A 67 -24.22 -1.42 15.52
C GLY A 67 -24.38 -1.95 16.95
N SER A 68 -23.29 -2.31 17.63
CA SER A 68 -23.31 -2.60 19.06
C SER A 68 -23.02 -1.34 19.87
N SER A 69 -23.82 -1.07 20.91
CA SER A 69 -23.43 -0.05 21.88
C SER A 69 -22.23 -0.56 22.68
N PRO A 70 -21.10 0.18 22.75
CA PRO A 70 -20.00 -0.22 23.62
C PRO A 70 -20.52 -0.33 25.06
N SER A 71 -20.13 -1.38 25.77
CA SER A 71 -20.51 -1.59 27.16
C SER A 71 -20.19 -0.33 27.96
N SER A 72 -21.16 0.12 28.77
CA SER A 72 -21.13 1.34 29.58
C SER A 72 -19.99 1.42 30.62
N SER A 73 -19.12 0.41 30.68
CA SER A 73 -18.04 0.25 31.64
C SER A 73 -16.66 0.73 31.16
N SER A 74 -16.46 1.07 29.88
CA SER A 74 -15.16 1.58 29.39
C SER A 74 -15.17 3.10 29.21
N HIS A 75 -14.50 3.82 30.12
CA HIS A 75 -14.28 5.27 30.06
C HIS A 75 -13.06 5.67 29.18
N SER A 76 -12.58 4.77 28.33
CA SER A 76 -11.43 5.06 27.47
C SER A 76 -11.75 6.09 26.38
N THR A 77 -10.77 6.92 26.03
CA THR A 77 -10.84 7.93 24.96
C THR A 77 -11.26 7.31 23.61
N SER A 78 -10.78 6.10 23.32
CA SER A 78 -11.12 5.33 22.13
C SER A 78 -12.61 4.96 22.06
N ALA A 79 -13.23 4.58 23.19
CA ALA A 79 -14.66 4.29 23.26
C ALA A 79 -15.53 5.54 23.03
N GLN A 80 -15.10 6.70 23.54
CA GLN A 80 -15.79 7.97 23.30
C GLN A 80 -15.74 8.38 21.83
N TRP A 81 -14.57 8.28 21.19
CA TRP A 81 -14.43 8.58 19.76
C TRP A 81 -15.23 7.62 18.89
N SER A 82 -15.27 6.33 19.23
CA SER A 82 -16.08 5.35 18.49
C SER A 82 -17.58 5.65 18.52
N LYS A 83 -18.12 6.13 19.66
CA LYS A 83 -19.53 6.58 19.73
C LYS A 83 -19.83 7.71 18.75
N GLY A 84 -18.92 8.69 18.63
CA GLY A 84 -19.04 9.77 17.66
C GLY A 84 -18.87 9.30 16.21
N GLU A 85 -17.99 8.33 15.96
CA GLU A 85 -17.76 7.75 14.63
C GLU A 85 -18.99 6.99 14.10
N GLN A 86 -19.77 6.36 14.98
CA GLN A 86 -20.97 5.60 14.60
C GLN A 86 -22.29 6.38 14.74
N SER A 87 -22.25 7.68 15.08
CA SER A 87 -23.45 8.43 15.44
C SER A 87 -24.48 8.51 14.32
N THR A 88 -24.05 8.74 13.08
CA THR A 88 -24.92 8.80 11.90
C THR A 88 -25.56 7.45 11.61
N ALA A 89 -24.78 6.37 11.74
CA ALA A 89 -25.28 5.02 11.55
C ALA A 89 -26.39 4.72 12.58
N LEU A 90 -26.13 4.94 13.86
CA LEU A 90 -27.10 4.73 14.94
C LEU A 90 -28.36 5.59 14.78
N ALA A 91 -28.22 6.85 14.34
CA ALA A 91 -29.36 7.75 14.14
C ALA A 91 -30.24 7.35 12.94
N THR A 92 -29.69 6.64 11.95
CA THR A 92 -30.40 6.20 10.74
C THR A 92 -30.85 4.74 10.81
N ALA A 93 -30.58 4.06 11.92
CA ALA A 93 -30.85 2.65 12.07
C ALA A 93 -32.35 2.37 12.30
N THR A 94 -32.86 1.34 11.64
CA THR A 94 -34.17 0.75 11.91
C THR A 94 -33.97 -0.59 12.61
N SER A 95 -35.00 -1.12 13.29
CA SER A 95 -34.90 -2.45 13.92
C SER A 95 -34.53 -3.53 12.90
N SER A 96 -35.05 -3.44 11.67
CA SER A 96 -34.75 -4.37 10.58
C SER A 96 -33.30 -4.24 10.10
N SER A 97 -32.80 -3.02 9.93
CA SER A 97 -31.42 -2.81 9.44
C SER A 97 -30.37 -3.14 10.51
N LEU A 98 -30.67 -2.97 11.80
CA LEU A 98 -29.82 -3.43 12.89
C LEU A 98 -29.74 -4.96 12.97
N GLN A 99 -30.89 -5.64 12.84
CA GLN A 99 -30.92 -7.10 12.81
C GLN A 99 -30.10 -7.64 11.62
N GLU A 100 -30.32 -7.07 10.44
CA GLU A 100 -29.58 -7.49 9.25
C GLU A 100 -28.08 -7.21 9.38
N LEU A 101 -27.70 -6.05 9.93
CA LEU A 101 -26.30 -5.71 10.20
C LEU A 101 -25.66 -6.70 11.20
N ASP A 102 -26.37 -7.14 12.23
CA ASP A 102 -25.87 -8.14 13.18
C ASP A 102 -25.63 -9.50 12.51
N GLU A 103 -26.60 -9.99 11.73
CA GLU A 103 -26.48 -11.24 10.97
C GLU A 103 -25.29 -11.21 10.00
N TRP A 104 -25.10 -10.09 9.29
CA TRP A 104 -24.00 -9.92 8.36
C TRP A 104 -22.63 -9.77 9.04
N ASN A 105 -22.57 -9.09 10.19
CA ASN A 105 -21.35 -9.04 11.00
C ASN A 105 -20.94 -10.43 11.48
N ALA A 106 -21.91 -11.26 11.91
CA ALA A 106 -21.63 -12.63 12.33
C ALA A 106 -21.03 -13.46 11.17
N ARG A 107 -21.64 -13.39 9.97
CA ARG A 107 -21.12 -14.05 8.76
C ARG A 107 -19.73 -13.54 8.37
N TYR A 108 -19.52 -12.23 8.43
CA TYR A 108 -18.23 -11.61 8.12
C TYR A 108 -17.14 -12.13 9.05
N LYS A 109 -17.40 -12.13 10.36
CA LYS A 109 -16.45 -12.59 11.38
C LYS A 109 -16.16 -14.08 11.24
N GLU A 110 -17.17 -14.90 10.96
CA GLU A 110 -17.00 -16.33 10.70
C GLU A 110 -16.10 -16.58 9.48
N LYS A 111 -16.30 -15.84 8.39
CA LYS A 111 -15.53 -16.02 7.15
C LYS A 111 -14.09 -15.51 7.27
N PHE A 112 -13.90 -14.32 7.83
CA PHE A 112 -12.62 -13.60 7.78
C PHE A 112 -11.79 -13.70 9.07
N GLY A 113 -12.39 -14.11 10.19
CA GLY A 113 -11.71 -14.27 11.47
C GLY A 113 -11.52 -12.97 12.27
N PHE A 114 -12.00 -11.84 11.77
CA PHE A 114 -11.97 -10.53 12.45
C PHE A 114 -13.28 -9.76 12.21
N ILE A 115 -13.54 -8.74 13.01
CA ILE A 115 -14.77 -7.92 12.90
C ILE A 115 -14.79 -7.12 11.59
N PHE A 116 -15.96 -6.69 11.11
CA PHE A 116 -16.03 -5.79 9.97
C PHE A 116 -15.51 -4.40 10.35
N LEU A 117 -14.47 -3.93 9.67
CA LEU A 117 -13.94 -2.56 9.84
C LEU A 117 -14.34 -1.66 8.67
N ILE A 118 -14.89 -0.50 9.02
CA ILE A 118 -15.16 0.62 8.11
C ILE A 118 -15.04 1.93 8.89
N CYS A 119 -14.52 2.98 8.26
CA CYS A 119 -14.62 4.32 8.78
C CYS A 119 -16.08 4.79 8.69
N ALA A 120 -16.81 4.63 9.81
CA ALA A 120 -18.24 4.87 9.92
C ALA A 120 -18.62 6.37 9.95
N SER A 121 -17.65 7.26 10.15
CA SER A 121 -17.88 8.70 10.30
C SER A 121 -18.66 9.26 9.10
N GLY A 122 -19.87 9.75 9.37
CA GLY A 122 -20.75 10.33 8.36
C GLY A 122 -21.56 9.32 7.52
N ARG A 123 -21.44 8.02 7.76
CA ARG A 123 -22.18 6.97 7.03
C ARG A 123 -23.46 6.57 7.75
N SER A 124 -24.49 6.29 6.97
CA SER A 124 -25.75 5.67 7.44
C SER A 124 -25.60 4.16 7.65
N THR A 125 -26.56 3.55 8.37
CA THR A 125 -26.58 2.09 8.55
C THR A 125 -26.68 1.35 7.21
N ASP A 126 -27.50 1.85 6.28
CA ASP A 126 -27.71 1.21 4.97
C ASP A 126 -26.45 1.25 4.10
N GLU A 127 -25.69 2.35 4.11
CA GLU A 127 -24.40 2.45 3.40
C GLU A 127 -23.35 1.50 3.98
N ILE A 128 -23.30 1.37 5.31
CA ILE A 128 -22.41 0.41 5.99
C ILE A 128 -22.78 -1.01 5.60
N LEU A 129 -24.07 -1.35 5.62
CA LEU A 129 -24.56 -2.66 5.26
C LEU A 129 -24.29 -3.00 3.78
N ALA A 130 -24.47 -2.01 2.89
CA ALA A 130 -24.15 -2.16 1.46
C ALA A 130 -22.66 -2.44 1.25
N GLU A 131 -21.76 -1.73 1.94
CA GLU A 131 -20.33 -2.00 1.84
C GLU A 131 -19.92 -3.35 2.46
N LEU A 132 -20.55 -3.75 3.57
CA LEU A 132 -20.33 -5.07 4.16
C LEU A 132 -20.68 -6.17 3.15
N LYS A 133 -21.87 -6.13 2.56
CA LYS A 133 -22.33 -7.11 1.55
C LYS A 133 -21.44 -7.11 0.31
N LYS A 134 -21.01 -5.93 -0.15
CA LYS A 134 -20.12 -5.76 -1.32
C LYS A 134 -18.72 -6.33 -1.07
N ARG A 135 -18.21 -6.23 0.16
CA ARG A 135 -16.89 -6.74 0.57
C ARG A 135 -16.91 -8.21 0.96
N TYR A 136 -18.06 -8.74 1.36
CA TYR A 136 -18.20 -10.15 1.73
C TYR A 136 -17.67 -11.16 0.70
N PRO A 137 -17.83 -11.03 -0.63
CA PRO A 137 -17.27 -11.98 -1.59
C PRO A 137 -15.74 -11.94 -1.72
N ASN A 138 -15.06 -10.95 -1.14
CA ASN A 138 -13.61 -10.81 -1.24
C ASN A 138 -12.85 -12.06 -0.74
N ARG A 139 -11.63 -12.22 -1.25
CA ARG A 139 -10.65 -13.16 -0.71
C ARG A 139 -10.16 -12.63 0.65
N PRO A 140 -9.88 -13.50 1.65
CA PRO A 140 -9.46 -13.06 2.98
C PRO A 140 -8.28 -12.08 2.98
N ILE A 141 -7.27 -12.31 2.14
CA ILE A 141 -6.10 -11.41 2.07
C ILE A 141 -6.46 -10.01 1.57
N VAL A 142 -7.31 -9.91 0.54
CA VAL A 142 -7.76 -8.62 -0.02
C VAL A 142 -8.60 -7.88 1.01
N GLU A 143 -9.46 -8.61 1.73
CA GLU A 143 -10.31 -8.01 2.75
C GLU A 143 -9.51 -7.53 3.97
N PHE A 144 -8.45 -8.25 4.32
CA PHE A 144 -7.53 -7.88 5.38
C PHE A 144 -6.82 -6.54 5.07
N GLU A 145 -6.34 -6.37 3.83
CA GLU A 145 -5.74 -5.11 3.36
C GLU A 145 -6.76 -3.95 3.35
N ILE A 146 -8.00 -4.21 2.91
CA ILE A 146 -9.08 -3.20 2.95
C ILE A 146 -9.37 -2.79 4.39
N ALA A 147 -9.47 -3.74 5.32
CA ALA A 147 -9.70 -3.48 6.74
C ALA A 147 -8.56 -2.64 7.34
N ALA A 148 -7.30 -2.91 6.97
CA ALA A 148 -6.16 -2.09 7.37
C ALA A 148 -6.25 -0.65 6.83
N GLY A 149 -6.73 -0.48 5.60
CA GLY A 149 -7.02 0.84 5.02
C GLY A 149 -8.11 1.60 5.76
N GLU A 150 -9.20 0.92 6.13
CA GLU A 150 -10.29 1.51 6.91
C GLU A 150 -9.85 1.88 8.33
N GLN A 151 -9.04 1.05 8.99
CA GLN A 151 -8.40 1.34 10.26
C GLN A 151 -7.54 2.61 10.22
N MET A 152 -6.77 2.80 9.14
CA MET A 152 -5.94 4.00 8.98
C MET A 152 -6.79 5.26 8.84
N LYS A 153 -7.91 5.21 8.10
CA LYS A 153 -8.85 6.34 8.01
C LYS A 153 -9.39 6.74 9.38
N VAL A 154 -9.74 5.77 10.23
CA VAL A 154 -10.17 6.03 11.61
C VAL A 154 -9.04 6.64 12.44
N THR A 155 -7.82 6.11 12.28
CA THR A 155 -6.63 6.60 12.98
C THR A 155 -6.33 8.06 12.60
N GLU A 156 -6.43 8.44 11.32
CA GLU A 156 -6.27 9.83 10.86
C GLU A 156 -7.30 10.79 11.48
N LEU A 157 -8.57 10.38 11.54
CA LEU A 157 -9.62 11.16 12.20
C LEU A 157 -9.33 11.36 13.69
N ARG A 158 -8.81 10.34 14.36
CA ARG A 158 -8.46 10.40 15.79
C ARG A 158 -7.21 11.23 16.04
N LEU A 159 -6.19 11.13 15.18
CA LEU A 159 -5.02 12.02 15.22
C LEU A 159 -5.43 13.49 15.04
N ALA A 160 -6.34 13.80 14.11
CA ALA A 160 -6.83 15.17 13.95
C ALA A 160 -7.51 15.70 15.23
N LYS A 161 -8.31 14.87 15.91
CA LYS A 161 -8.92 15.22 17.21
C LYS A 161 -7.86 15.41 18.31
N LEU A 162 -6.86 14.54 18.35
CA LEU A 162 -5.75 14.59 19.32
C LEU A 162 -4.92 15.88 19.15
N PHE A 163 -4.59 16.26 17.92
CA PHE A 163 -3.88 17.52 17.66
C PHE A 163 -4.74 18.73 18.00
N SER A 164 -6.03 18.72 17.66
CA SER A 164 -6.95 19.82 17.96
C SER A 164 -7.13 20.07 19.46
N THR A 165 -7.13 19.01 20.27
CA THR A 165 -7.22 19.14 21.74
C THR A 165 -5.95 19.75 22.32
N LYS A 166 -4.77 19.32 21.85
CA LYS A 166 -3.48 19.84 22.32
C LYS A 166 -3.24 21.30 21.97
N THR A 167 -3.71 21.76 20.81
CA THR A 167 -3.69 23.19 20.45
C THR A 167 -4.61 24.05 21.33
N ASN A 168 -5.72 23.49 21.81
CA ASN A 168 -6.65 24.18 22.70
C ASN A 168 -6.09 24.25 24.14
N ASP A 169 -5.42 23.21 24.62
CA ASP A 169 -4.79 23.19 25.95
C ASP A 169 -3.56 24.11 26.03
N SER A 170 -2.82 24.27 24.93
CA SER A 170 -1.72 25.24 24.85
C SER A 170 -2.17 26.69 24.65
N SER A 171 -3.49 26.94 24.51
CA SER A 171 -4.09 28.27 24.41
C SER A 171 -4.97 28.67 25.61
N THR A 172 -5.07 27.86 26.68
CA THR A 172 -5.73 28.27 27.94
C THR A 172 -4.85 29.23 28.75
N GLY A 173 -4.88 30.50 28.35
CA GLY A 173 -4.16 31.59 28.99
C GLY A 173 -4.73 32.99 28.72
N ASN A 174 -6.05 33.16 28.59
CA ASN A 174 -6.87 34.32 29.03
C ASN A 174 -8.28 34.27 28.38
N PRO A 175 -9.35 34.74 29.06
CA PRO A 175 -10.71 34.70 28.51
C PRO A 175 -11.14 36.02 27.80
N TYR A 176 -11.78 35.83 26.62
CA TYR A 176 -12.74 36.70 25.86
C TYR A 176 -12.26 37.85 24.94
N PRO A 177 -13.09 38.30 23.94
CA PRO A 177 -14.23 37.64 23.25
C PRO A 177 -14.20 37.71 21.69
N GLU A 178 -15.10 36.91 21.11
CA GLU A 178 -15.67 36.87 19.74
C GLU A 178 -15.36 38.02 18.75
N ALA A 179 -14.93 37.67 17.53
CA ALA A 179 -15.60 38.02 16.27
C ALA A 179 -14.87 37.46 15.03
N VAL A 180 -15.67 37.22 13.98
CA VAL A 180 -15.31 37.08 12.56
C VAL A 180 -15.03 35.67 12.03
N SER A 181 -16.12 34.88 11.95
CA SER A 181 -16.41 34.07 10.76
C SER A 181 -16.56 34.96 9.52
N LYS A 182 -16.16 34.40 8.35
CA LYS A 182 -16.21 34.94 6.97
C LYS A 182 -14.87 35.45 6.40
N LYS A 183 -13.91 34.54 6.18
CA LYS A 183 -12.86 34.74 5.15
C LYS A 183 -12.17 33.46 4.65
N ALA A 184 -12.85 32.31 4.67
CA ALA A 184 -12.25 31.03 4.27
C ALA A 184 -12.88 30.38 3.02
N GLU A 185 -13.94 30.98 2.45
CA GLU A 185 -14.66 30.38 1.31
C GLU A 185 -14.28 30.98 -0.05
N GLU A 186 -13.68 32.18 -0.09
CA GLU A 186 -13.38 32.90 -1.35
C GLU A 186 -12.00 32.57 -1.95
N ASP A 187 -11.11 31.93 -1.19
CA ASP A 187 -9.72 31.70 -1.61
C ASP A 187 -9.47 30.34 -2.31
N ARG A 188 -10.50 29.48 -2.40
CA ARG A 188 -10.39 28.15 -3.03
C ARG A 188 -10.88 28.07 -4.48
N MET A 189 -11.57 29.11 -4.97
CA MET A 189 -12.03 29.21 -6.37
C MET A 189 -11.05 29.98 -7.28
N SER A 190 -10.05 30.68 -6.73
CA SER A 190 -9.02 31.37 -7.52
C SER A 190 -7.86 30.45 -7.93
N ILE A 191 -7.58 29.41 -7.14
CA ILE A 191 -6.44 28.50 -7.35
C ILE A 191 -6.72 27.45 -8.44
N ILE A 192 -7.99 27.11 -8.69
CA ILE A 192 -8.36 26.07 -9.69
C ILE A 192 -8.45 26.64 -11.12
N GLY A 193 -8.56 27.97 -11.28
CA GLY A 193 -8.58 28.63 -12.59
C GLY A 193 -7.21 28.83 -13.24
N GLY A 194 -6.12 28.80 -12.47
CA GLY A 194 -4.76 29.07 -12.97
C GLY A 194 -4.05 27.88 -13.62
N HIS A 195 -4.58 26.66 -13.47
CA HIS A 195 -3.94 25.43 -13.96
C HIS A 195 -4.53 24.90 -15.28
N LEU A 196 -5.52 25.58 -15.88
CA LEU A 196 -6.23 25.13 -17.08
C LEU A 196 -5.87 25.90 -18.38
N THR A 197 -4.89 26.82 -18.36
CA THR A 197 -4.54 27.66 -19.52
C THR A 197 -3.03 27.73 -19.84
N ALA A 198 -2.27 26.67 -19.58
CA ALA A 198 -0.87 26.59 -20.03
C ALA A 198 -0.58 25.25 -20.72
N ALA A 199 -1.09 25.12 -21.95
CA ALA A 199 -0.56 24.18 -22.94
C ALA A 199 -0.46 24.90 -24.29
N SER A 200 0.64 24.63 -25.01
CA SER A 200 1.13 25.27 -26.25
C SER A 200 1.97 26.54 -25.97
N GLU A 201 3.25 26.68 -26.32
CA GLU A 201 4.09 26.04 -27.34
C GLU A 201 5.56 26.46 -27.05
N SER A 202 6.55 25.59 -27.32
CA SER A 202 7.73 25.94 -28.13
C SER A 202 8.81 24.85 -28.09
N SER A 203 9.04 24.29 -29.27
CA SER A 203 10.13 23.40 -29.64
C SER A 203 11.48 24.10 -29.55
N ILE A 204 12.38 23.58 -28.71
CA ILE A 204 13.82 23.85 -28.84
C ILE A 204 14.53 22.50 -28.96
N ARG A 205 15.12 22.28 -30.14
CA ARG A 205 16.01 21.17 -30.46
C ARG A 205 17.18 21.15 -29.47
N LYS A 206 17.17 20.21 -28.52
CA LYS A 206 18.37 19.78 -27.82
C LYS A 206 19.03 18.68 -28.63
N THR A 207 20.27 18.92 -29.02
CA THR A 207 21.22 17.93 -29.51
C THR A 207 21.27 16.76 -28.52
N TYR A 208 20.85 15.58 -28.98
CA TYR A 208 20.96 14.33 -28.22
C TYR A 208 22.43 13.95 -28.09
N GLN A 209 23.01 14.24 -26.93
CA GLN A 209 24.11 13.43 -26.43
C GLN A 209 23.45 12.19 -25.82
N SER A 210 23.68 11.03 -26.42
CA SER A 210 23.20 9.74 -25.91
C SER A 210 23.68 9.59 -24.46
N PRO A 211 22.78 9.41 -23.48
CA PRO A 211 23.22 9.02 -22.15
C PRO A 211 23.80 7.62 -22.28
N THR A 212 25.09 7.46 -21.98
CA THR A 212 25.71 6.14 -21.81
C THR A 212 24.90 5.38 -20.77
N GLN A 213 24.16 4.35 -21.18
CA GLN A 213 23.43 3.51 -20.23
C GLN A 213 24.41 2.94 -19.21
N THR A 214 24.12 3.10 -17.91
CA THR A 214 24.93 2.54 -16.82
C THR A 214 24.45 1.16 -16.36
N ARG A 215 23.36 0.67 -16.95
CA ARG A 215 22.70 -0.60 -16.62
C ARG A 215 22.31 -1.35 -17.91
N PRO A 216 22.29 -2.70 -17.89
CA PRO A 216 21.80 -3.47 -19.03
C PRO A 216 20.31 -3.17 -19.29
N PRO A 217 19.84 -3.32 -20.54
CA PRO A 217 18.48 -2.97 -20.91
C PRO A 217 17.43 -3.90 -20.29
N ILE A 218 17.82 -5.12 -19.89
CA ILE A 218 16.96 -6.07 -19.16
C ILE A 218 17.54 -6.28 -17.77
N THR A 219 16.73 -6.04 -16.73
CA THR A 219 17.08 -6.29 -15.33
C THR A 219 15.99 -7.09 -14.63
N THR A 220 16.34 -7.75 -13.53
CA THR A 220 15.37 -8.41 -12.66
C THR A 220 15.68 -8.18 -11.18
N HIS A 221 14.68 -8.44 -10.36
CA HIS A 221 14.72 -8.44 -8.91
C HIS A 221 13.82 -9.58 -8.43
N VAL A 222 14.26 -10.34 -7.43
CA VAL A 222 13.47 -11.43 -6.85
C VAL A 222 13.15 -11.11 -5.40
N LEU A 223 11.86 -11.15 -5.06
CA LEU A 223 11.37 -10.99 -3.70
C LEU A 223 10.73 -12.31 -3.24
N ASP A 224 11.19 -12.84 -2.11
CA ASP A 224 10.51 -13.92 -1.41
C ASP A 224 9.39 -13.34 -0.56
N VAL A 225 8.17 -13.34 -1.11
CA VAL A 225 7.00 -12.77 -0.45
C VAL A 225 6.51 -13.63 0.71
N SER A 226 6.93 -14.89 0.79
CA SER A 226 6.60 -15.74 1.95
C SER A 226 7.41 -15.39 3.19
N ARG A 227 8.59 -14.79 2.99
CA ARG A 227 9.51 -14.36 4.04
C ARG A 227 9.56 -12.85 4.22
N GLY A 228 8.97 -12.08 3.30
CA GLY A 228 9.07 -10.63 3.27
C GLY A 228 10.51 -10.14 3.05
N SER A 229 11.33 -10.90 2.33
CA SER A 229 12.76 -10.62 2.16
C SER A 229 13.22 -10.79 0.71
N PRO A 230 14.34 -10.18 0.30
CA PRO A 230 14.92 -10.45 -1.01
C PRO A 230 15.22 -11.94 -1.21
N GLY A 231 14.96 -12.43 -2.42
CA GLY A 231 15.27 -13.80 -2.83
C GLY A 231 16.75 -13.93 -3.17
N VAL A 232 17.61 -14.00 -2.15
CA VAL A 232 19.07 -14.03 -2.29
C VAL A 232 19.56 -15.40 -2.78
N GLY A 233 20.55 -15.43 -3.67
CA GLY A 233 21.20 -16.68 -4.10
C GLY A 233 20.44 -17.47 -5.17
N ILE A 234 19.44 -16.87 -5.82
CA ILE A 234 18.66 -17.48 -6.90
C ILE A 234 19.45 -17.36 -8.20
N GLU A 235 19.68 -18.49 -8.86
CA GLU A 235 20.28 -18.50 -10.20
C GLU A 235 19.27 -17.99 -11.23
N VAL A 236 19.72 -17.06 -12.07
CA VAL A 236 18.93 -16.41 -13.10
C VAL A 236 19.63 -16.57 -14.44
N GLN A 237 18.88 -16.91 -15.48
CA GLN A 237 19.37 -17.03 -16.86
C GLN A 237 18.45 -16.25 -17.80
N LEU A 238 19.06 -15.51 -18.73
CA LEU A 238 18.36 -14.78 -19.79
C LEU A 238 18.69 -15.40 -21.15
N GLU A 239 17.66 -15.60 -21.96
CA GLU A 239 17.75 -16.17 -23.30
C GLU A 239 16.93 -15.34 -24.29
N VAL A 240 17.31 -15.38 -25.56
CA VAL A 240 16.56 -14.79 -26.67
C VAL A 240 16.18 -15.88 -27.67
N TRP A 241 14.98 -15.79 -28.22
CA TRP A 241 14.51 -16.68 -29.26
C TRP A 241 15.13 -16.33 -30.62
N LYS A 242 15.78 -17.31 -31.24
CA LYS A 242 16.34 -17.28 -32.59
C LYS A 242 15.96 -18.54 -33.40
N GLY A 243 14.86 -19.20 -33.01
CA GLY A 243 14.34 -20.36 -33.72
C GLY A 243 13.81 -20.03 -35.13
N PRO A 244 13.43 -21.05 -35.92
CA PRO A 244 13.01 -20.86 -37.31
C PRO A 244 11.68 -20.09 -37.44
N GLN A 245 10.85 -20.12 -36.40
CA GLN A 245 9.62 -19.34 -36.32
C GLN A 245 9.89 -17.96 -35.71
N PRO A 246 9.10 -16.91 -36.04
CA PRO A 246 9.31 -15.57 -35.48
C PRO A 246 9.12 -15.50 -33.95
N ARG A 247 8.42 -16.48 -33.36
CA ARG A 247 8.24 -16.62 -31.92
C ARG A 247 8.08 -18.10 -31.51
N PRO A 248 8.37 -18.46 -30.25
CA PRO A 248 8.05 -19.78 -29.74
C PRO A 248 6.53 -19.99 -29.72
N LEU A 249 6.07 -21.16 -30.13
CA LEU A 249 4.66 -21.54 -30.10
C LEU A 249 4.32 -22.25 -28.78
N PHE A 250 3.12 -22.01 -28.27
CA PHE A 250 2.62 -22.71 -27.10
C PHE A 250 2.36 -24.17 -27.44
N GLY A 251 3.01 -25.08 -26.70
CA GLY A 251 2.89 -26.53 -26.90
C GLY A 251 3.98 -27.16 -27.77
N ASP A 252 4.83 -26.36 -28.43
CA ASP A 252 5.97 -26.90 -29.15
C ASP A 252 7.04 -27.38 -28.17
N PRO A 253 7.62 -28.58 -28.39
CA PRO A 253 8.76 -29.03 -27.62
C PRO A 253 9.94 -28.09 -27.84
N ASP A 254 10.66 -27.79 -26.76
CA ASP A 254 11.77 -26.83 -26.75
C ASP A 254 12.96 -27.39 -27.55
N THR A 255 12.92 -27.21 -28.87
CA THR A 255 13.75 -27.90 -29.86
C THR A 255 14.99 -27.12 -30.28
N GLY A 256 15.44 -26.18 -29.44
CA GLY A 256 16.74 -25.50 -29.61
C GLY A 256 16.69 -24.11 -30.24
N GLY A 257 15.60 -23.35 -30.05
CA GLY A 257 15.50 -21.97 -30.53
C GLY A 257 16.01 -20.89 -29.57
N TRP A 258 16.31 -21.22 -28.31
CA TRP A 258 16.75 -20.26 -27.31
C TRP A 258 18.27 -20.15 -27.26
N ILE A 259 18.78 -18.92 -27.28
CA ILE A 259 20.20 -18.59 -27.19
C ILE A 259 20.45 -17.80 -25.91
N ILE A 260 21.35 -18.30 -25.06
CA ILE A 260 21.73 -17.66 -23.80
C ILE A 260 22.35 -16.28 -24.07
N GLN A 261 21.83 -15.26 -23.39
CA GLN A 261 22.37 -13.90 -23.36
C GLN A 261 23.27 -13.66 -22.15
N GLY A 262 22.95 -14.31 -21.03
CA GLY A 262 23.75 -14.27 -19.82
C GLY A 262 23.10 -14.99 -18.66
N SER A 263 23.85 -15.10 -17.57
CA SER A 263 23.38 -15.69 -16.31
C SER A 263 23.99 -14.97 -15.13
N SER A 264 23.30 -14.99 -13.98
CA SER A 264 23.80 -14.43 -12.73
C SER A 264 23.15 -15.13 -11.53
N VAL A 265 23.56 -14.72 -10.34
CA VAL A 265 22.94 -15.11 -9.08
C VAL A 265 22.47 -13.84 -8.38
N THR A 266 21.28 -13.86 -7.78
CA THR A 266 20.75 -12.69 -7.08
C THR A 266 21.58 -12.34 -5.84
N ASP A 267 21.83 -11.04 -5.66
CA ASP A 267 22.58 -10.48 -4.54
C ASP A 267 21.74 -10.36 -3.26
N ASN A 268 22.29 -9.70 -2.22
CA ASN A 268 21.61 -9.49 -0.94
C ASN A 268 20.37 -8.59 -1.03
N ASP A 269 20.23 -7.81 -2.11
CA ASP A 269 19.04 -7.02 -2.43
C ASP A 269 18.12 -7.78 -3.40
N GLY A 270 18.38 -9.07 -3.68
CA GLY A 270 17.57 -9.89 -4.58
C GLY A 270 17.73 -9.50 -6.05
N ARG A 271 18.67 -8.62 -6.40
CA ARG A 271 18.88 -8.16 -7.77
C ARG A 271 19.78 -9.11 -8.52
N SER A 272 19.49 -9.34 -9.80
CA SER A 272 20.41 -10.07 -10.66
C SER A 272 21.67 -9.25 -10.90
N GLY A 273 22.80 -9.94 -11.06
CA GLY A 273 23.96 -9.39 -11.76
C GLY A 273 23.65 -9.07 -13.23
N GLN A 274 24.70 -8.78 -14.00
CA GLN A 274 24.55 -8.43 -15.42
C GLN A 274 24.10 -9.66 -16.25
N LEU A 275 22.87 -9.62 -16.78
CA LEU A 275 22.27 -10.69 -17.58
C LEU A 275 22.53 -10.59 -19.09
N MET A 276 23.10 -9.46 -19.54
CA MET A 276 23.51 -9.23 -20.93
C MET A 276 24.44 -8.02 -21.00
N SER A 277 25.11 -7.80 -22.13
CA SER A 277 25.92 -6.60 -22.35
C SER A 277 25.12 -5.31 -22.18
N ILE A 278 25.76 -4.28 -21.64
CA ILE A 278 25.20 -2.93 -21.60
C ILE A 278 25.23 -2.37 -23.02
N VAL A 279 24.06 -2.09 -23.58
CA VAL A 279 23.87 -1.62 -24.95
C VAL A 279 22.82 -0.51 -24.97
N ASP A 280 23.01 0.51 -25.81
CA ASP A 280 22.07 1.64 -25.88
C ASP A 280 20.71 1.24 -26.48
N ALA A 281 20.68 0.18 -27.29
CA ALA A 281 19.47 -0.37 -27.88
C ALA A 281 19.46 -1.89 -27.78
N VAL A 282 18.39 -2.45 -27.20
CA VAL A 282 18.17 -3.89 -27.15
C VAL A 282 17.53 -4.37 -28.45
N ASP A 283 17.98 -5.52 -28.96
CA ASP A 283 17.39 -6.14 -30.14
C ASP A 283 15.93 -6.52 -29.87
N PRO A 284 14.98 -6.11 -30.72
CA PRO A 284 13.61 -6.57 -30.65
C PRO A 284 13.52 -8.09 -30.83
N GLY A 285 12.58 -8.72 -30.11
CA GLY A 285 12.42 -10.17 -30.14
C GLY A 285 11.71 -10.72 -28.91
N ILE A 286 11.68 -12.05 -28.84
CA ILE A 286 11.12 -12.77 -27.70
C ILE A 286 12.26 -13.20 -26.78
N TYR A 287 12.15 -12.83 -25.51
CA TYR A 287 13.11 -13.16 -24.47
C TYR A 287 12.48 -14.09 -23.45
N ARG A 288 13.31 -14.90 -22.81
CA ARG A 288 12.95 -15.76 -21.70
C ARG A 288 13.92 -15.53 -20.54
N ILE A 289 13.38 -15.19 -19.38
CA ILE A 289 14.14 -15.14 -18.13
C ILE A 289 13.71 -16.30 -17.24
N SER A 290 14.67 -17.09 -16.77
CA SER A 290 14.46 -18.31 -15.99
C SER A 290 15.13 -18.22 -14.63
N PHE A 291 14.47 -18.72 -13.59
CA PHE A 291 14.90 -18.66 -12.19
C PHE A 291 14.93 -20.08 -11.61
N ASN A 292 16.05 -20.48 -10.99
CA ASN A 292 16.19 -21.79 -10.34
C ASN A 292 15.51 -21.80 -8.95
N THR A 293 14.19 -21.71 -8.94
CA THR A 293 13.38 -21.64 -7.72
C THR A 293 13.45 -22.91 -6.89
N GLY A 294 13.63 -24.08 -7.51
CA GLY A 294 13.75 -25.35 -6.81
C GLY A 294 15.05 -25.47 -6.02
N LYS A 295 16.16 -24.91 -6.53
CA LYS A 295 17.42 -24.83 -5.74
C LYS A 295 17.26 -23.92 -4.52
N TYR A 296 16.56 -22.80 -4.68
CA TYR A 296 16.33 -21.82 -3.62
C TYR A 296 15.31 -22.31 -2.57
N CYS A 297 14.22 -22.94 -3.02
CA CYS A 297 13.16 -23.49 -2.18
C CYS A 297 12.88 -24.95 -2.57
N PRO A 298 13.68 -25.92 -2.07
CA PRO A 298 13.55 -27.34 -2.46
C PRO A 298 12.21 -27.99 -2.12
N GLY A 299 11.48 -27.45 -1.14
CA GLY A 299 10.12 -27.89 -0.78
C GLY A 299 8.99 -27.13 -1.50
N GLY A 300 9.35 -26.18 -2.38
CA GLY A 300 8.39 -25.41 -3.16
C GLY A 300 7.81 -26.20 -4.32
N PHE A 301 6.66 -25.75 -4.82
CA PHE A 301 5.95 -26.36 -5.93
C PHE A 301 6.65 -26.18 -7.28
N PHE A 302 7.41 -25.08 -7.46
CA PHE A 302 8.05 -24.74 -8.73
C PHE A 302 9.52 -25.21 -8.75
N PRO A 303 9.88 -26.19 -9.60
CA PRO A 303 11.28 -26.59 -9.75
C PRO A 303 12.13 -25.49 -10.40
N TYR A 304 11.52 -24.71 -11.29
CA TYR A 304 12.04 -23.45 -11.83
C TYR A 304 10.85 -22.62 -12.35
N VAL A 305 11.08 -21.33 -12.53
CA VAL A 305 10.10 -20.42 -13.14
C VAL A 305 10.71 -19.80 -14.39
N SER A 306 9.98 -19.81 -15.50
CA SER A 306 10.38 -19.14 -16.74
C SER A 306 9.32 -18.14 -17.17
N ILE A 307 9.75 -16.91 -17.44
CA ILE A 307 8.89 -15.82 -17.90
C ILE A 307 9.31 -15.47 -19.33
N VAL A 308 8.38 -15.60 -20.27
CA VAL A 308 8.59 -15.28 -21.69
C VAL A 308 7.90 -13.96 -22.01
N PHE A 309 8.63 -13.02 -22.63
CA PHE A 309 8.13 -11.68 -22.94
C PHE A 309 8.65 -11.16 -24.29
N GLU A 310 7.98 -10.17 -24.85
CA GLU A 310 8.30 -9.56 -26.15
C GLU A 310 8.85 -8.15 -25.97
N ILE A 311 9.92 -7.83 -26.68
CA ILE A 311 10.42 -6.48 -26.89
C ILE A 311 10.12 -6.08 -28.34
N ARG A 312 9.35 -5.02 -28.54
CA ARG A 312 8.97 -4.50 -29.86
C ARG A 312 10.00 -3.52 -30.40
N GLU A 313 10.00 -3.30 -31.72
CA GLU A 313 10.87 -2.31 -32.37
C GLU A 313 10.74 -0.90 -31.75
N SER A 314 9.53 -0.50 -31.38
CA SER A 314 9.28 0.79 -30.75
C SER A 314 9.85 0.92 -29.33
N GLN A 315 10.29 -0.19 -28.72
CA GLN A 315 10.71 -0.27 -27.33
C GLN A 315 12.21 -0.53 -27.18
N LYS A 316 12.99 -0.53 -28.28
CA LYS A 316 14.42 -0.87 -28.26
C LYS A 316 15.29 0.03 -27.37
N LEU A 317 14.83 1.24 -27.08
CA LEU A 317 15.53 2.19 -26.21
C LEU A 317 15.00 2.17 -24.76
N GLU A 318 13.95 1.38 -24.49
CA GLU A 318 13.35 1.28 -23.17
C GLU A 318 14.13 0.31 -22.28
N HIS A 319 14.02 0.51 -20.97
CA HIS A 319 14.50 -0.43 -19.98
C HIS A 319 13.37 -1.40 -19.60
N PHE A 320 13.70 -2.68 -19.50
CA PHE A 320 12.78 -3.76 -19.16
C PHE A 320 13.15 -4.34 -17.80
N HIS A 321 12.40 -3.96 -16.77
CA HIS A 321 12.50 -4.60 -15.47
C HIS A 321 11.46 -5.73 -15.36
N VAL A 322 11.92 -6.97 -15.19
CA VAL A 322 11.04 -8.16 -15.12
C VAL A 322 11.26 -8.88 -13.79
N PRO A 323 10.62 -8.45 -12.69
CA PRO A 323 10.85 -9.02 -11.36
C PRO A 323 10.06 -10.32 -11.13
N LEU A 324 10.51 -11.12 -10.17
CA LEU A 324 9.82 -12.30 -9.68
C LEU A 324 9.42 -12.11 -8.21
N LEU A 325 8.12 -12.15 -7.92
CA LEU A 325 7.60 -12.22 -6.56
C LEU A 325 7.26 -13.68 -6.29
N LEU A 326 8.06 -14.34 -5.47
CA LEU A 326 8.05 -15.78 -5.27
C LEU A 326 7.51 -16.15 -3.88
N SER A 327 6.59 -17.11 -3.83
CA SER A 327 6.27 -17.91 -2.65
C SER A 327 6.42 -19.40 -3.00
N PRO A 328 6.44 -20.31 -2.02
CA PRO A 328 6.58 -21.74 -2.31
C PRO A 328 5.49 -22.31 -3.24
N PHE A 329 4.31 -21.70 -3.32
CA PHE A 329 3.16 -22.22 -4.09
C PHE A 329 2.51 -21.20 -5.04
N SER A 330 3.06 -19.98 -5.12
CA SER A 330 2.63 -18.97 -6.09
C SER A 330 3.81 -18.15 -6.57
N PHE A 331 3.74 -17.62 -7.78
CA PHE A 331 4.59 -16.49 -8.16
C PHE A 331 3.80 -15.47 -8.96
N THR A 332 4.27 -14.23 -8.96
CA THR A 332 3.78 -13.18 -9.84
C THR A 332 4.95 -12.42 -10.47
N THR A 333 4.69 -11.81 -11.63
CA THR A 333 5.62 -10.95 -12.37
C THR A 333 4.84 -9.83 -13.02
N TYR A 334 5.53 -8.77 -13.42
CA TYR A 334 4.98 -7.66 -14.19
C TYR A 334 6.08 -7.01 -15.04
N ARG A 335 5.70 -6.03 -15.87
CA ARG A 335 6.64 -5.17 -16.60
C ARG A 335 6.88 -3.90 -15.79
N GLY A 336 8.06 -3.76 -15.20
CA GLY A 336 8.51 -2.51 -14.58
C GLY A 336 9.22 -1.58 -15.58
N SER A 337 9.43 -0.33 -15.15
CA SER A 337 10.10 0.75 -15.90
C SER A 337 11.53 0.99 -15.42
#